data_AF-A0A9D0CF91-F1
#
_entry.id   AF-A0A9D0CF91-F1
#
_cell.length_a   1.000
_cell.length_b   1.000
_cell.length_c   1.000
_cell.angle_alpha   90.00
_cell.angle_beta   90.00
_cell.angle_gamma   90.00
#
_symmetry.space_group_name_H-M   'P 1'
#
loop_
_entity.id
_entity.type
_entity.pdbx_description
1 polymer ?
#
loop_
_entity_poly.entity_id
_entity_poly.type
_entity_poly.pdbx_seq_one_letter_code
_entity_poly.pdbx_strand_id
1 'polypeptide(L)' 'MDYKLLITYIIGFLIIAIAANQIARFFQKYRFPIITGLIITGIITGDSMLGYISKDSLEKLNFLNQIALAVIA' A
#
# COMPACT_ATOMS: atom_id res chain seq x y z
N MET A 1 4.92 7.66 21.16
CA MET A 1 4.13 7.22 19.99
C MET A 1 2.80 6.70 20.48
N ASP A 2 1.71 7.10 19.84
CA ASP A 2 0.41 6.54 20.13
C ASP A 2 0.30 5.16 19.46
N TYR A 3 0.67 4.10 20.19
CA TYR A 3 0.78 2.74 19.65
C TYR A 3 -0.52 2.26 19.00
N LYS A 4 -1.67 2.72 19.50
CA LYS A 4 -2.99 2.42 18.94
C LYS A 4 -3.13 2.94 17.50
N LEU A 5 -2.62 4.14 17.24
CA LEU A 5 -2.64 4.74 15.91
C LEU A 5 -1.73 3.97 14.94
N LEU A 6 -0.53 3.61 15.40
CA LEU A 6 0.43 2.83 14.58
C LEU A 6 -0.15 1.48 14.19
N ILE A 7 -0.76 0.75 15.14
CA ILE A 7 -1.41 -0.55 14.88
C ILE A 7 -2.53 -0.39 13.85
N THR A 8 -3.35 0.66 13.99
CA THR A 8 -4.41 0.96 13.03
C THR A 8 -3.85 1.16 11.61
N TYR A 9 -2.77 1.92 11.47
CA TYR A 9 -2.12 2.16 10.18
C TYR A 9 -1.51 0.89 9.58
N ILE A 10 -0.88 0.04 10.40
CA ILE A 10 -0.32 -1.24 9.93
C ILE A 10 -1.42 -2.18 9.45
N ILE A 11 -2.52 -2.30 10.21
CA ILE A 11 -3.66 -3.16 9.82
C ILE A 11 -4.30 -2.62 8.53
N GLY A 12 -4.53 -1.31 8.43
CA GLY A 12 -5.05 -0.68 7.22
C GLY A 12 -4.15 -0.91 6.01
N PHE A 13 -2.84 -0.72 6.17
CA PHE A 13 -1.85 -0.99 5.13
C PHE A 13 -1.85 -2.47 4.70
N LEU A 14 -1.94 -3.41 5.64
CA LEU A 14 -2.01 -4.85 5.32
C LEU A 14 -3.23 -5.20 4.47
N ILE A 15 -4.40 -4.67 4.81
CA ILE A 15 -5.63 -4.87 4.04
C ILE A 15 -5.43 -4.35 2.60
N ILE A 16 -4.87 -3.15 2.47
CA ILE A 16 -4.59 -2.53 1.17
C ILE A 16 -3.54 -3.35 0.39
N ALA A 17 -2.49 -3.84 1.02
CA ALA A 17 -1.45 -4.65 0.39
C ALA A 17 -2.01 -5.98 -0.15
N ILE A 18 -2.91 -6.63 0.61
CA ILE A 18 -3.60 -7.84 0.17
C ILE A 18 -4.49 -7.54 -1.04
N ALA A 19 -5.28 -6.46 -0.97
CA ALA A 19 -6.13 -6.02 -2.08
C ALA A 19 -5.29 -5.68 -3.33
N ALA A 20 -4.16 -4.99 -3.16
CA ALA A 20 -3.25 -4.61 -4.22
C ALA A 20 -2.67 -5.83 -4.94
N ASN A 21 -2.27 -6.88 -4.21
CA ASN A 21 -1.81 -8.13 -4.82
C ASN A 21 -2.92 -8.82 -5.63
N GLN A 22 -4.17 -8.78 -5.16
CA GLN A 22 -5.29 -9.38 -5.89
C GLN A 22 -5.62 -8.61 -7.16
N ILE A 23 -5.65 -7.26 -7.09
CA ILE A 23 -5.83 -6.38 -8.25
C ILE A 23 -4.65 -6.51 -9.23
N ALA A 24 -3.42 -6.57 -8.74
CA ALA A 24 -2.23 -6.74 -9.58
C ALA A 24 -2.26 -8.04 -10.40
N ARG A 25 -2.70 -9.14 -9.79
CA ARG A 25 -2.91 -10.41 -10.50
C ARG A 25 -4.03 -10.34 -11.54
N PHE A 26 -5.09 -9.57 -11.26
CA PHE A 26 -6.13 -9.29 -12.25
C PHE A 26 -5.53 -8.57 -13.48
N PHE A 27 -4.69 -7.55 -13.29
CA PHE A 27 -4.01 -6.86 -14.39
C PHE A 27 -3.03 -7.75 -15.17
N GLN A 28 -2.32 -8.66 -14.48
CA GLN A 28 -1.46 -9.64 -15.15
C GLN A 28 -2.24 -10.55 -16.13
N LYS A 29 -3.50 -10.87 -15.85
CA LYS A 29 -4.36 -11.65 -16.77
C LYS A 29 -4.51 -10.97 -18.14
N TYR A 30 -4.42 -9.66 -18.19
CA TYR A 30 -4.49 -8.84 -19.41
C TYR A 30 -3.09 -8.51 -19.99
N ARG A 31 -2.04 -9.22 -19.57
CA ARG A 31 -0.63 -9.00 -19.95
C ARG A 31 -0.03 -7.66 -19.54
N PHE A 32 -0.64 -6.95 -18.59
CA PHE A 32 0.01 -5.79 -17.98
C PHE A 32 1.08 -6.23 -16.96
N PRO A 33 2.14 -5.43 -16.77
CA PRO A 33 3.07 -5.63 -15.66
C PRO A 33 2.35 -5.65 -14.31
N ILE A 34 2.82 -6.49 -13.37
CA ILE A 34 2.24 -6.59 -12.01
C ILE A 34 2.22 -5.23 -11.30
N ILE A 35 3.26 -4.44 -11.52
CA ILE A 35 3.47 -3.12 -10.92
C ILE A 35 2.32 -2.18 -11.29
N THR A 36 1.71 -2.34 -12.47
CA THR A 36 0.58 -1.49 -12.90
C THR A 36 -0.61 -1.62 -11.95
N GLY A 37 -1.01 -2.84 -11.59
CA GLY A 37 -2.14 -3.02 -10.65
C GLY A 37 -1.78 -2.63 -9.21
N LEU A 38 -0.51 -2.75 -8.81
CA LEU A 38 -0.03 -2.23 -7.52
C LEU A 38 -0.15 -0.69 -7.47
N ILE A 39 0.33 0.00 -8.50
CA ILE A 39 0.27 1.47 -8.59
C ILE A 39 -1.18 1.96 -8.64
N ILE A 40 -2.04 1.34 -9.47
CA ILE A 40 -3.44 1.72 -9.59
C ILE A 40 -4.16 1.56 -8.24
N THR A 41 -3.92 0.46 -7.54
CA THR A 41 -4.49 0.26 -6.20
C THR A 41 -4.02 1.35 -5.25
N GLY A 42 -2.72 1.66 -5.24
CA GLY A 42 -2.16 2.74 -4.42
C GLY A 42 -2.83 4.09 -4.69
N ILE A 43 -3.03 4.46 -5.96
CA ILE A 43 -3.73 5.70 -6.35
C ILE A 43 -5.17 5.70 -5.84
N ILE A 44 -5.90 4.61 -6.03
CA ILE A 44 -7.30 4.48 -5.61
C ILE A 44 -7.42 4.56 -4.08
N THR A 45 -6.53 3.91 -3.33
CA THR A 45 -6.58 3.88 -1.87
C THR A 45 -5.96 5.11 -1.20
N GLY A 46 -5.22 5.92 -1.95
CA GLY A 46 -4.57 7.12 -1.45
C GLY A 46 -5.53 8.24 -1.08
N ASP A 47 -4.98 9.26 -0.44
CA ASP A 47 -5.66 10.48 0.03
C ASP A 47 -6.57 11.12 -1.03
N SER A 48 -6.12 11.15 -2.30
CA SER A 48 -6.82 11.83 -3.40
C SER A 48 -8.10 11.14 -3.90
N MET A 49 -8.35 9.88 -3.53
CA MET A 49 -9.47 9.08 -4.05
C MET A 49 -10.34 8.53 -2.92
N LEU A 50 -9.95 7.42 -2.30
CA LEU A 50 -10.73 6.80 -1.21
C LEU A 50 -10.31 7.27 0.19
N GLY A 51 -9.18 7.97 0.32
CA GLY A 51 -8.76 8.55 1.60
C GLY A 51 -8.32 7.53 2.65
N TYR A 52 -8.03 6.28 2.26
CA TYR A 52 -7.64 5.23 3.21
C TYR A 52 -6.19 5.38 3.71
N ILE A 53 -5.33 6.00 2.92
CA ILE A 53 -3.95 6.34 3.30
C ILE A 53 -3.78 7.87 3.23
N SER A 54 -3.76 8.51 4.39
CA SER A 54 -3.50 9.95 4.51
C SER A 54 -1.99 10.26 4.44
N LYS A 55 -1.65 11.52 4.16
CA LYS A 55 -0.24 11.98 4.13
C LYS A 55 0.49 11.75 5.46
N ASP A 56 -0.19 11.95 6.59
CA ASP A 56 0.40 11.68 7.91
C ASP A 56 0.65 10.19 8.15
N SER A 57 -0.19 9.32 7.58
CA SER A 57 0.02 7.86 7.69
C SER A 57 1.22 7.39 6.88
N LEU A 58 1.49 8.01 5.72
CA LEU A 58 2.66 7.72 4.88
C LEU A 58 3.97 7.94 5.63
N GLU A 59 4.10 9.06 6.35
CA GLU A 59 5.32 9.34 7.13
C GLU A 59 5.53 8.29 8.22
N LYS A 60 4.45 7.91 8.93
CA LYS A 60 4.51 6.89 9.99
C LYS A 60 4.71 5.46 9.46
N LEU A 61 4.35 5.20 8.21
CA LEU A 61 4.53 3.89 7.55
C LEU A 61 5.84 3.82 6.74
N ASN A 62 6.62 4.91 6.62
CA ASN A 62 7.84 4.93 5.80
C ASN A 62 8.90 3.89 6.22
N PHE A 63 8.89 3.44 7.48
CA PHE A 63 9.74 2.33 7.92
C PHE A 63 9.46 1.03 7.15
N LEU A 64 8.22 0.79 6.72
CA LEU A 64 7.88 -0.37 5.88
C LEU A 64 8.55 -0.26 4.51
N ASN A 65 8.65 0.95 3.97
CA ASN A 65 9.37 1.19 2.72
C ASN A 65 10.88 0.94 2.90
N GLN A 66 11.47 1.35 4.03
CA GLN A 66 12.88 1.05 4.33
C GLN A 66 13.15 -0.45 4.46
N ILE A 67 12.26 -1.18 5.16
CA ILE A 67 12.33 -2.65 5.27
C ILE A 67 12.18 -3.29 3.89
N ALA A 68 11.20 -2.86 3.09
CA ALA A 68 10.99 -3.38 1.75
C ALA A 68 12.21 -3.15 0.87
N LEU A 69 12.80 -1.95 0.90
CA LEU A 69 14.00 -1.63 0.15
C LEU A 69 15.18 -2.50 0.58
N ALA A 70 15.37 -2.73 1.88
CA ALA A 70 16.40 -3.64 2.39
C ALA A 70 16.22 -5.11 1.95
N VAL A 71 15.03 -5.49 1.48
CA VAL A 71 14.74 -6.83 0.95
C VAL A 71 14.94 -6.90 -0.57
N ILE A 72 14.66 -5.82 -1.31
CA ILE A 72 14.66 -5.81 -2.79
C ILE A 72 15.87 -5.09 -3.42
N ALA A 73 16.64 -4.31 -2.66
CA ALA A 73 17.85 -3.61 -3.10
C ALA A 73 19.11 -4.32 -2.57
#